data_AF-A0A2G9ZFF8-F1
#
_entry.id   AF-A0A2G9ZFF8-F1
#
_cell.length_a   1.000
_cell.length_b   1.000
_cell.length_c   1.000
_cell.angle_alpha   90.00
_cell.angle_beta   90.00
_cell.angle_gamma   90.00
#
_symmetry.space_group_name_H-M   'P 1'
#
loop_
_entity.id
_entity.type
_entity.pdbx_description
1 polymer ?
#
loop_
_entity_poly.entity_id
_entity_poly.type
_entity_poly.pdbx_seq_one_letter_code
_entity_poly.pdbx_strand_id
1 'polypeptide(L)'
;SWHPDRLARNSVDGGKIIHFVDRGLIKSLKFPTFWFEPTPQGLFMLNIAFGQSKYFVDNLRENVKRGLRQKIRNGVWPGWAPVGYLNNPKTRMIDIDKGKASKVKKLFELYSSGKYTLKSLANWSKKKDCMAISEKKSLSAMFRKF
;
A
#
# COMPACT_ATOMS: atom_id res chain seq x y z
N SER A 1 23.88 1.68 -7.36
CA SER A 1 22.43 1.96 -7.52
C SER A 1 22.19 2.42 -8.95
N TRP A 2 21.00 2.22 -9.53
CA TRP A 2 20.69 2.70 -10.89
C TRP A 2 20.61 4.23 -10.99
N HIS A 3 20.09 4.89 -9.95
CA HIS A 3 19.92 6.34 -9.86
C HIS A 3 20.00 6.80 -8.37
N PRO A 4 20.41 8.05 -8.07
CA PRO A 4 20.54 8.55 -6.69
C PRO A 4 19.26 8.50 -5.85
N ASP A 5 18.09 8.60 -6.48
CA ASP A 5 16.77 8.49 -5.84
C ASP A 5 16.52 7.18 -5.08
N ARG A 6 17.24 6.11 -5.43
CA ARG A 6 17.14 4.81 -4.76
C ARG A 6 18.13 4.63 -3.61
N LEU A 7 18.99 5.61 -3.37
CA LEU A 7 20.03 5.53 -2.35
C LEU A 7 19.52 5.94 -0.96
N ALA A 8 18.59 6.89 -0.89
CA ALA A 8 18.04 7.41 0.36
C ALA A 8 16.51 7.48 0.32
N ARG A 9 15.84 6.92 1.34
CA ARG A 9 14.37 6.96 1.46
C ARG A 9 13.85 8.19 2.20
N ASN A 10 14.70 8.84 2.99
CA ASN A 10 14.36 10.00 3.78
C ASN A 10 15.53 11.01 3.76
N SER A 11 15.25 12.26 4.16
CA SER A 11 16.24 13.33 4.21
C SER A 11 17.39 13.04 5.17
N VAL A 12 17.15 12.25 6.21
CA VAL A 12 18.14 11.91 7.24
C VAL A 12 19.19 10.94 6.69
N ASP A 13 18.77 9.92 5.96
CA ASP A 13 19.62 8.93 5.32
C ASP A 13 20.41 9.57 4.19
N GLY A 14 19.77 10.44 3.39
CA GLY A 14 20.47 11.22 2.35
C GLY A 14 21.57 12.09 2.94
N GLY A 15 21.25 12.82 4.02
CA GLY A 15 22.22 13.66 4.75
C GLY A 15 23.37 12.86 5.35
N LYS A 16 23.11 11.66 5.90
CA LYS A 16 24.17 10.76 6.39
C LYS A 16 25.11 10.32 5.26
N ILE A 17 24.57 9.98 4.09
CA ILE A 17 25.39 9.57 2.95
C ILE A 17 26.27 10.73 2.48
N ILE A 18 25.70 11.94 2.37
CA ILE A 18 26.47 13.15 2.03
C ILE A 18 27.58 13.38 3.05
N HIS A 19 27.27 13.27 4.35
CA HIS A 19 28.25 13.43 5.42
C HIS A 19 29.38 12.39 5.33
N PHE A 20 29.07 11.13 4.99
CA PHE A 20 30.09 10.10 4.83
C PHE A 20 30.95 10.29 3.58
N VAL A 21 30.41 10.87 2.51
CA VAL A 21 31.21 11.26 1.35
C VAL A 21 32.12 12.43 1.68
N ASP A 22 31.61 13.43 2.38
CA ASP A 22 32.37 14.62 2.82
C ASP A 22 33.52 14.25 3.77
N ARG A 23 33.29 13.30 4.68
CA ARG A 23 34.31 12.74 5.59
C ARG A 23 35.30 11.79 4.92
N GLY A 24 35.15 11.51 3.62
CA GLY A 24 36.01 10.57 2.87
C GLY A 24 35.82 9.10 3.25
N LEU A 25 34.80 8.76 4.04
CA LEU A 25 34.45 7.38 4.38
C LEU A 25 33.88 6.64 3.16
N ILE A 26 33.16 7.36 2.30
CA ILE A 26 32.69 6.88 1.00
C ILE A 26 33.53 7.53 -0.10
N LYS A 27 34.40 6.74 -0.73
CA LYS A 27 35.36 7.24 -1.74
C LYS A 27 34.74 7.51 -3.12
N SER A 28 33.71 6.76 -3.50
CA SER A 28 33.05 6.94 -4.80
C SER A 28 31.64 6.39 -4.80
N LEU A 29 30.70 7.12 -5.40
CA LEU A 29 29.36 6.63 -5.74
C LEU A 29 29.27 6.52 -7.27
N LYS A 30 28.95 5.33 -7.78
CA LYS A 30 28.74 5.11 -9.22
C LYS A 30 27.27 4.87 -9.52
N PHE A 31 26.74 5.61 -10.47
CA PHE A 31 25.41 5.40 -11.03
C PHE A 31 25.50 5.35 -12.57
N PRO A 32 24.75 4.47 -13.24
CA PRO A 32 24.67 4.43 -14.71
C PRO A 32 24.11 5.72 -15.35
N THR A 33 23.22 6.40 -14.66
CA THR A 33 22.48 7.58 -15.17
C THR A 33 22.96 8.90 -14.60
N PHE A 34 23.84 8.86 -13.59
CA PHE A 34 24.28 10.03 -12.86
C PHE A 34 25.77 9.94 -12.58
N TRP A 35 26.52 10.88 -13.13
CA TRP A 35 27.95 10.97 -12.87
C TRP A 35 28.17 11.77 -11.58
N PHE A 36 28.89 11.18 -10.63
CA PHE A 36 29.16 11.77 -9.33
C PHE A 36 30.66 11.81 -9.08
N GLU A 37 31.15 13.00 -8.73
CA GLU A 37 32.50 13.20 -8.21
C GLU A 37 32.42 13.80 -6.80
N PRO A 38 33.32 13.44 -5.88
CA PRO A 38 33.37 13.97 -4.52
C PRO A 38 33.97 15.41 -4.50
N THR A 39 33.44 16.28 -5.35
CA THR A 39 33.71 17.72 -5.36
C THR A 39 32.57 18.47 -4.63
N PRO A 40 32.80 19.69 -4.14
CA PRO A 40 31.72 20.50 -3.54
C PRO A 40 30.50 20.65 -4.47
N GLN A 41 30.73 20.77 -5.77
CA GLN A 41 29.71 20.83 -6.81
C GLN A 41 28.95 19.50 -6.93
N GLY A 42 29.65 18.37 -6.90
CA GLY A 42 29.03 17.05 -6.91
C GLY A 42 28.18 16.76 -5.66
N LEU A 43 28.65 17.18 -4.48
CA LEU A 43 27.89 17.09 -3.23
C LEU A 43 26.63 17.95 -3.24
N PHE A 44 26.70 19.15 -3.82
CA PHE A 44 25.52 19.99 -4.04
C PHE A 44 24.52 19.32 -4.97
N MET A 45 24.98 18.78 -6.11
CA MET A 45 24.10 18.09 -7.06
C MET A 45 23.46 16.83 -6.45
N LEU A 46 24.21 16.08 -5.63
CA LEU A 46 23.70 14.91 -4.91
C LEU A 46 22.59 15.29 -3.91
N ASN A 47 22.76 16.42 -3.20
CA ASN A 47 21.73 16.98 -2.32
C ASN A 47 20.43 17.29 -3.07
N ILE A 48 20.54 17.97 -4.22
CA ILE A 48 19.38 18.30 -5.07
C ILE A 48 18.69 17.02 -5.55
N ALA A 49 19.45 16.02 -5.99
CA ALA A 49 18.91 14.74 -6.43
C ALA A 49 18.13 14.02 -5.31
N PHE A 50 18.64 14.00 -4.06
CA PHE A 50 17.89 13.46 -2.93
C PHE A 50 16.63 14.28 -2.61
N GLY A 51 16.70 15.61 -2.72
CA GLY A 51 15.54 16.50 -2.57
C GLY A 51 14.43 16.20 -3.58
N GLN A 52 14.77 16.08 -4.86
CA GLN A 52 13.84 15.73 -5.93
C GLN A 52 13.17 14.37 -5.67
N SER A 53 13.94 13.41 -5.20
CA SER A 53 13.46 12.04 -4.91
C SER A 53 12.42 12.04 -3.80
N LYS A 54 12.69 12.80 -2.73
CA LYS A 54 11.72 12.99 -1.65
C LYS A 54 10.45 13.69 -2.14
N TYR A 55 10.60 14.78 -2.90
CA TYR A 55 9.46 15.49 -3.47
C TYR A 55 8.58 14.57 -4.32
N PHE A 56 9.18 13.72 -5.18
CA PHE A 56 8.43 12.79 -6.01
C PHE A 56 7.58 11.83 -5.17
N VAL A 57 8.15 11.24 -4.11
CA VAL A 57 7.44 10.32 -3.21
C VAL A 57 6.31 11.04 -2.46
N ASP A 58 6.57 12.24 -1.95
CA ASP A 58 5.58 13.03 -1.20
C ASP A 58 4.43 13.50 -2.11
N ASN A 59 4.74 13.99 -3.30
CA ASN A 59 3.75 14.38 -4.31
C ASN A 59 2.91 13.17 -4.76
N LEU A 60 3.52 11.99 -4.95
CA LEU A 60 2.76 10.76 -5.25
C LEU A 60 1.79 10.43 -4.11
N ARG A 61 2.23 10.55 -2.86
CA ARG A 61 1.38 10.33 -1.68
C ARG A 61 0.20 11.30 -1.63
N GLU A 62 0.43 12.58 -1.94
CA GLU A 62 -0.64 13.57 -2.00
C GLU A 62 -1.63 13.28 -3.13
N ASN A 63 -1.14 12.92 -4.31
CA ASN A 63 -1.98 12.53 -5.43
C ASN A 63 -2.88 11.33 -5.11
N VAL A 64 -2.33 10.30 -4.44
CA VAL A 64 -3.11 9.16 -3.96
C VAL A 64 -4.18 9.60 -2.97
N LYS A 65 -3.82 10.39 -1.95
CA LYS A 65 -4.79 10.92 -0.97
C LYS A 65 -5.90 11.75 -1.64
N ARG A 66 -5.54 12.58 -2.62
CA ARG A 66 -6.49 13.36 -3.41
C ARG A 66 -7.45 12.46 -4.18
N GLY A 67 -6.94 11.41 -4.83
CA GLY A 67 -7.76 10.42 -5.51
C GLY A 67 -8.74 9.70 -4.57
N LEU A 68 -8.29 9.32 -3.37
CA LEU A 68 -9.15 8.70 -2.36
C LEU A 68 -10.25 9.65 -1.86
N ARG A 69 -9.91 10.92 -1.60
CA ARG A 69 -10.89 11.95 -1.23
C ARG A 69 -11.92 12.19 -2.32
N GLN A 70 -11.50 12.19 -3.59
CA GLN A 70 -12.43 12.33 -4.71
C GLN A 70 -13.39 11.15 -4.79
N LYS A 71 -12.92 9.91 -4.56
CA LYS A 71 -13.80 8.74 -4.48
C LYS A 71 -14.87 8.91 -3.40
N ILE A 72 -14.46 9.34 -2.20
CA ILE A 72 -15.39 9.60 -1.08
C ILE A 72 -16.44 10.66 -1.46
N ARG A 73 -16.01 11.78 -2.07
CA ARG A 73 -16.94 12.84 -2.54
C ARG A 73 -17.94 12.34 -3.58
N ASN A 74 -17.52 11.41 -4.44
CA ASN A 74 -18.38 10.79 -5.44
C ASN A 74 -19.27 9.67 -4.85
N GLY A 75 -19.26 9.44 -3.54
CA GLY A 75 -19.98 8.34 -2.89
C GLY A 75 -19.39 6.95 -3.18
N VAL A 76 -18.20 6.88 -3.76
CA VAL A 76 -17.51 5.63 -4.10
C VAL A 76 -16.58 5.22 -2.96
N TRP A 77 -16.65 3.95 -2.59
CA TRP A 77 -15.79 3.40 -1.55
C TRP A 77 -14.30 3.51 -1.93
N PRO A 78 -13.47 4.16 -1.09
CA PRO A 78 -12.07 4.46 -1.43
C PRO A 78 -11.12 3.27 -1.23
N GLY A 79 -11.58 2.17 -0.62
CA GLY A 79 -10.73 1.07 -0.18
C GLY A 79 -11.01 -0.27 -0.86
N TRP A 80 -10.70 -1.34 -0.12
CA TRP A 80 -10.97 -2.71 -0.52
C TRP A 80 -12.47 -2.98 -0.40
N ALA A 81 -13.03 -3.72 -1.35
CA ALA A 81 -14.45 -4.04 -1.32
C ALA A 81 -14.82 -4.83 -0.05
N PRO A 82 -15.89 -4.45 0.67
CA PRO A 82 -16.40 -5.22 1.80
C PRO A 82 -16.84 -6.62 1.39
N VAL A 83 -16.99 -7.53 2.37
CA VAL A 83 -17.50 -8.89 2.11
C VAL A 83 -18.90 -8.81 1.50
N GLY A 84 -19.12 -9.57 0.42
CA GLY A 84 -20.36 -9.49 -0.35
C GLY A 84 -20.28 -8.55 -1.56
N TYR A 85 -19.16 -7.85 -1.74
CA TYR A 85 -18.89 -6.97 -2.86
C TYR A 85 -17.55 -7.31 -3.54
N LEU A 86 -17.40 -6.90 -4.80
CA LEU A 86 -16.21 -7.09 -5.61
C LEU A 86 -15.73 -5.75 -6.16
N ASN A 87 -14.42 -5.57 -6.25
CA ASN A 87 -13.84 -4.44 -6.95
C ASN A 87 -13.78 -4.78 -8.44
N ASN A 88 -14.54 -4.06 -9.27
CA ASN A 88 -14.56 -4.28 -10.70
C ASN A 88 -13.38 -3.52 -11.35
N PRO A 89 -12.40 -4.22 -11.94
CA PRO A 89 -11.22 -3.57 -12.50
C PRO A 89 -11.53 -2.72 -13.75
N LYS A 90 -12.64 -3.00 -14.45
CA LYS A 90 -13.03 -2.27 -15.67
C LYS A 90 -13.67 -0.92 -15.34
N THR A 91 -14.63 -0.91 -14.42
CA THR A 91 -15.36 0.31 -14.02
C THR A 91 -14.69 1.05 -12.87
N ARG A 92 -13.72 0.41 -12.17
CA ARG A 92 -13.10 0.91 -10.94
C ARG A 92 -14.11 1.22 -9.82
N MET A 93 -15.30 0.60 -9.91
CA MET A 93 -16.39 0.71 -8.94
C MET A 93 -16.53 -0.58 -8.13
N ILE A 94 -17.42 -0.55 -7.15
CA ILE A 94 -17.77 -1.70 -6.32
C ILE A 94 -19.08 -2.30 -6.81
N ASP A 95 -19.02 -3.55 -7.26
CA ASP A 95 -20.18 -4.31 -7.69
C ASP A 95 -20.57 -5.35 -6.64
N ILE A 96 -21.81 -5.78 -6.66
CA ILE A 96 -22.32 -6.80 -5.74
C ILE A 96 -21.79 -8.19 -6.17
N ASP A 97 -21.18 -8.93 -5.25
CA ASP A 97 -20.82 -10.32 -5.45
C ASP A 97 -22.09 -11.17 -5.35
N LYS A 98 -22.71 -11.55 -6.48
CA LYS A 98 -23.96 -12.33 -6.47
C LYS A 98 -23.86 -13.63 -5.63
N GLY A 99 -22.68 -14.25 -5.55
CA GLY A 99 -22.47 -15.47 -4.78
C GLY A 99 -22.31 -15.25 -3.28
N LYS A 100 -21.65 -14.15 -2.87
CA LYS A 100 -21.43 -13.84 -1.45
C LYS A 100 -22.51 -12.94 -0.84
N ALA A 101 -23.10 -12.03 -1.59
CA ALA A 101 -24.11 -11.09 -1.10
C ALA A 101 -25.33 -11.79 -0.50
N SER A 102 -25.84 -12.84 -1.15
CA SER A 102 -26.95 -13.65 -0.62
C SER A 102 -26.60 -14.33 0.71
N LYS A 103 -25.36 -14.81 0.86
CA LYS A 103 -24.87 -15.43 2.10
C LYS A 103 -24.75 -14.41 3.23
N VAL A 104 -24.24 -13.20 2.92
CA VAL A 104 -24.13 -12.10 3.89
C VAL A 104 -25.52 -11.67 4.36
N LYS A 105 -26.50 -11.53 3.46
CA LYS A 105 -27.89 -11.22 3.84
C LYS A 105 -28.46 -12.27 4.81
N LYS A 106 -28.31 -13.56 4.46
CA LYS A 106 -28.75 -14.67 5.31
C LYS A 106 -28.06 -14.72 6.67
N LEU A 107 -26.78 -14.31 6.75
CA LEU A 107 -26.06 -14.22 8.01
C LEU A 107 -26.70 -13.17 8.94
N PHE A 108 -27.05 -12.00 8.41
CA PHE A 108 -27.71 -10.94 9.19
C PHE A 108 -29.15 -11.33 9.58
N GLU A 109 -29.88 -12.06 8.74
CA GLU A 109 -31.19 -12.63 9.08
C GLU A 109 -31.09 -13.66 10.23
N LEU A 110 -30.08 -14.53 10.20
CA LEU A 110 -29.84 -15.47 11.29
C LEU A 110 -29.45 -14.74 12.58
N TYR A 111 -28.66 -13.67 12.48
CA TYR A 111 -28.30 -12.83 13.62
C TYR A 111 -29.52 -12.14 14.24
N SER A 112 -30.38 -11.53 13.42
CA SER A 112 -31.57 -10.82 13.90
C SER A 112 -32.59 -11.74 14.57
N SER A 113 -32.57 -13.03 14.26
CA SER A 113 -33.43 -14.02 14.94
C SER A 113 -33.13 -14.20 16.43
N GLY A 114 -31.96 -13.78 16.92
CA GLY A 114 -31.53 -13.90 18.31
C GLY A 114 -31.23 -15.34 18.78
N LYS A 115 -31.45 -16.35 17.93
CA LYS A 115 -31.30 -17.78 18.26
C LYS A 115 -29.86 -18.29 18.17
N TYR A 116 -28.95 -17.49 17.60
CA TYR A 116 -27.60 -17.91 17.27
C TYR A 116 -26.57 -17.03 17.97
N THR A 117 -25.58 -17.65 18.60
CA THR A 117 -24.44 -16.93 19.18
C THR A 117 -23.50 -16.45 18.08
N LEU A 118 -22.76 -15.36 18.32
CA LEU A 118 -21.76 -14.83 17.38
C LEU A 118 -20.74 -15.89 16.94
N LYS A 119 -20.33 -16.78 17.85
CA LYS A 119 -19.41 -17.90 17.55
C LYS A 119 -20.01 -18.91 16.57
N SER A 120 -21.30 -19.23 16.71
CA SER A 120 -21.99 -20.12 15.78
C SER A 120 -22.12 -19.52 14.37
N LEU A 121 -22.38 -18.21 14.28
CA LEU A 121 -22.47 -17.47 13.03
C LEU A 121 -21.11 -17.35 12.32
N ALA A 122 -20.03 -17.16 13.07
CA ALA A 122 -18.66 -17.17 12.53
C ALA A 122 -18.32 -18.55 11.91
N ASN A 123 -18.65 -19.64 12.60
CA ASN A 123 -18.46 -20.99 12.07
C ASN A 123 -19.32 -21.27 10.82
N TRP A 124 -20.56 -20.79 10.81
CA TRP A 124 -21.43 -20.87 9.63
C TRP A 124 -20.85 -20.10 8.44
N SER A 125 -20.32 -18.89 8.68
CA SER A 125 -19.67 -18.07 7.66
C SER A 125 -18.43 -18.76 7.06
N LYS A 126 -17.62 -19.40 7.91
CA LYS A 126 -16.47 -20.21 7.49
C LYS A 126 -16.87 -21.38 6.61
N LYS A 127 -17.91 -22.13 7.02
CA LYS A 127 -18.43 -23.27 6.25
C LYS A 127 -19.00 -22.87 4.89
N LYS A 128 -19.50 -21.64 4.75
CA LYS A 128 -20.09 -21.11 3.52
C LYS A 128 -19.12 -20.30 2.64
N ASP A 129 -17.84 -20.23 3.00
CA ASP A 129 -16.78 -19.44 2.35
C ASP A 129 -17.16 -17.94 2.16
N CYS A 130 -17.75 -17.35 3.20
CA CYS A 130 -18.08 -15.91 3.24
C CYS A 130 -17.31 -15.17 4.34
N MET A 131 -16.04 -15.53 4.52
CA MET A 131 -15.14 -14.92 5.49
C MET A 131 -14.64 -13.53 5.07
N ALA A 132 -14.24 -12.72 6.05
CA ALA A 132 -13.59 -11.44 5.82
C ALA A 132 -12.25 -11.61 5.10
N ILE A 133 -11.89 -10.61 4.30
CA ILE A 133 -10.64 -10.61 3.53
C ILE A 133 -9.41 -10.68 4.48
N SER A 134 -9.52 -10.19 5.72
CA SER A 134 -8.47 -10.30 6.73
C SER A 134 -8.16 -11.77 7.11
N GLU A 135 -9.20 -12.60 7.24
CA GLU A 135 -9.05 -14.03 7.58
C GLU A 135 -8.53 -14.84 6.38
N LYS A 136 -8.90 -14.47 5.15
CA LYS A 136 -8.33 -15.10 3.93
C LYS A 136 -6.83 -14.82 3.77
N LYS A 137 -6.35 -13.66 4.20
CA LYS A 137 -4.90 -13.33 4.18
C LYS A 137 -4.11 -14.16 5.20
N SER A 138 -4.66 -14.45 6.37
CA SER A 138 -4.01 -15.33 7.36
C SER A 138 -3.74 -16.73 6.79
N LEU A 139 -4.71 -17.29 6.05
CA LEU A 139 -4.57 -18.61 5.42
C LEU A 139 -3.67 -18.58 4.18
N SER A 140 -3.80 -17.57 3.31
CA SER A 140 -2.95 -17.45 2.12
C SER A 140 -1.48 -17.16 2.45
N ALA A 141 -1.20 -16.42 3.52
CA ALA A 141 0.16 -16.19 4.00
C ALA A 141 0.78 -17.45 4.64
N MET A 142 -0.05 -18.34 5.21
CA MET A 142 0.38 -19.61 5.78
C MET A 142 0.74 -20.64 4.68
N PHE A 143 0.00 -20.67 3.56
CA PHE A 143 0.29 -21.56 2.42
C PHE A 143 1.38 -21.06 1.46
N ARG A 144 1.83 -19.81 1.56
CA ARG A 144 2.99 -19.29 0.80
C ARG A 144 4.35 -19.56 1.49
N LYS A 145 4.34 -20.21 2.65
CA LYS A 145 5.53 -20.61 3.40
C LYS A 145 5.85 -22.11 3.29
N PHE A 146 5.12 -22.83 2.45
CA PHE A 146 5.41 -24.18 1.98
C PHE A 146 5.55 -24.14 0.45
#